data_AF-A0AAN8GF71-F1
#
_entry.id   AF-A0AAN8GF71-F1
#
_cell.length_a   1.000
_cell.length_b   1.000
_cell.length_c   1.000
_cell.angle_alpha   90.00
_cell.angle_beta   90.00
_cell.angle_gamma   90.00
#
_symmetry.space_group_name_H-M   'P 1'
#
loop_
_entity.id
_entity.type
_entity.pdbx_description
1 polymer ?
#
loop_
_entity_poly.entity_id
_entity_poly.type
_entity_poly.pdbx_seq_one_letter_code
_entity_poly.pdbx_strand_id
1 'polypeptide(L)'
;MMLCLQQLMKAVATLTANTDLDLWVTMQFYWIHDVMVCIPPLCLVMLSADLRLDIVNILRCARHQKGHFVSASMFNNRSAVRTCPERKSTERRFSQVIEHEMLTAQTVVMEHNVLHTVIEGVLACTYVFVLFIIITSRAHIFKTAFYVMFVAIGCADVFSLMATCTHRLSRQLAWGPEYAQLIRVAVIVSGFTFLTHMIGNMLLTINRYSALCLMRYYDRIWTRRNVWIMICIQYVVAFAAFSHGIGMEVLYTKSVDGRYIYAGIDPAVSLRNRSVFLIGSFLYSFVSVAFNTRLLVEWRRLAKMGGSSSISRHEKVSLVPFRITRVSTVARKNQVVSMAYIASIHSHRPFQHCQLMASSLLD
;
A
#
# COMPACT_ATOMS: atom_id res chain seq x y z
N MET A 1 -13.70 -8.08 -2.22
CA MET A 1 -14.82 -7.91 -3.17
C MET A 1 -14.92 -6.48 -3.70
N MET A 2 -14.83 -5.43 -2.85
CA MET A 2 -14.80 -4.02 -3.33
C MET A 2 -13.76 -3.76 -4.43
N LEU A 3 -12.49 -4.15 -4.22
CA LEU A 3 -11.45 -3.98 -5.26
C LEU A 3 -11.79 -4.64 -6.59
N CYS A 4 -12.49 -5.79 -6.56
CA CYS A 4 -12.89 -6.50 -7.78
C CYS A 4 -13.97 -5.72 -8.55
N LEU A 5 -14.96 -5.20 -7.82
CA LEU A 5 -16.04 -4.39 -8.38
C LEU A 5 -15.49 -3.10 -8.99
N GLN A 6 -14.50 -2.48 -8.35
CA GLN A 6 -13.85 -1.27 -8.87
C GLN A 6 -13.03 -1.51 -10.13
N GLN A 7 -12.25 -2.60 -10.18
CA GLN A 7 -11.51 -2.96 -11.40
C GLN A 7 -12.47 -3.26 -12.56
N LEU A 8 -13.63 -3.88 -12.27
CA LEU A 8 -14.69 -4.06 -13.26
C LEU A 8 -15.24 -2.71 -13.75
N MET A 9 -15.55 -1.78 -12.85
CA MET A 9 -16.01 -0.43 -13.23
C MET A 9 -14.97 0.32 -14.07
N LYS A 10 -13.68 0.17 -13.77
CA LYS A 10 -12.60 0.80 -14.55
C LYS A 10 -12.49 0.19 -15.95
N ALA A 11 -12.62 -1.13 -16.07
CA ALA A 11 -12.68 -1.81 -17.36
C ALA A 11 -13.88 -1.33 -18.19
N VAL A 12 -15.06 -1.18 -17.57
CA VAL A 12 -16.26 -0.64 -18.22
C VAL A 12 -16.07 0.81 -18.66
N ALA A 13 -15.48 1.65 -17.81
CA ALA A 13 -15.19 3.05 -18.14
C ALA A 13 -14.22 3.17 -19.33
N THR A 14 -13.20 2.30 -19.36
CA THR A 14 -12.23 2.25 -20.47
C THR A 14 -12.89 1.78 -21.76
N LEU A 15 -13.76 0.75 -21.69
CA LEU A 15 -14.47 0.20 -22.85
C LEU A 15 -15.50 1.18 -23.44
N THR A 16 -16.14 1.98 -22.58
CA THR A 16 -17.13 2.97 -23.03
C THR A 16 -16.49 4.27 -23.54
N ALA A 17 -15.17 4.41 -23.45
CA ALA A 17 -14.43 5.64 -23.77
C ALA A 17 -14.98 6.91 -23.08
N ASN A 18 -15.75 6.74 -22.00
CA ASN A 18 -16.34 7.84 -21.27
C ASN A 18 -15.28 8.41 -20.31
N THR A 19 -14.70 9.55 -20.68
CA THR A 19 -13.63 10.21 -19.92
C THR A 19 -14.06 10.65 -18.54
N ASP A 20 -15.32 11.05 -18.37
CA ASP A 20 -15.85 11.51 -17.09
C ASP A 20 -16.03 10.33 -16.13
N LEU A 21 -16.53 9.21 -16.65
CA LEU A 21 -16.64 7.97 -15.88
C LEU A 21 -15.25 7.41 -15.54
N ASP A 22 -14.29 7.45 -16.47
CA ASP A 22 -12.92 7.01 -16.23
C ASP A 22 -12.24 7.88 -15.16
N LEU A 23 -12.42 9.22 -15.23
CA LEU A 23 -11.91 10.15 -14.24
C LEU A 23 -12.57 9.92 -12.87
N TRP A 24 -13.89 9.78 -12.83
CA TRP A 24 -14.63 9.55 -11.58
C TRP A 24 -14.26 8.22 -10.94
N VAL A 25 -14.25 7.12 -11.70
CA VAL A 25 -13.82 5.81 -11.23
C VAL A 25 -12.37 5.85 -10.78
N THR A 26 -11.51 6.56 -11.50
CA THR A 26 -10.10 6.71 -11.12
C THR A 26 -9.94 7.52 -9.84
N MET A 27 -10.72 8.58 -9.62
CA MET A 27 -10.71 9.34 -8.35
C MET A 27 -11.20 8.49 -7.18
N GLN A 28 -12.31 7.76 -7.35
CA GLN A 28 -12.82 6.83 -6.32
C GLN A 28 -11.83 5.68 -6.06
N PHE A 29 -11.15 5.23 -7.12
CA PHE A 29 -10.11 4.21 -7.02
C PHE A 29 -8.93 4.72 -6.21
N TYR A 30 -8.43 5.93 -6.45
CA TYR A 30 -7.35 6.51 -5.65
C TYR A 30 -7.75 6.60 -4.17
N TRP A 31 -8.94 7.10 -3.87
CA TRP A 31 -9.37 7.22 -2.48
C TRP A 31 -9.46 5.85 -1.76
N ILE A 32 -10.07 4.86 -2.41
CA ILE A 32 -10.19 3.51 -1.83
C ILE A 32 -8.84 2.80 -1.80
N HIS A 33 -7.98 3.01 -2.79
CA HIS A 33 -6.61 2.49 -2.82
C HIS A 33 -5.81 3.08 -1.67
N ASP A 34 -5.81 4.40 -1.48
CA ASP A 34 -5.11 5.08 -0.39
C ASP A 34 -5.59 4.58 0.97
N VAL A 35 -6.91 4.45 1.16
CA VAL A 35 -7.50 3.89 2.38
C VAL A 35 -7.09 2.43 2.57
N MET A 36 -7.15 1.60 1.52
CA MET A 36 -6.78 0.19 1.59
C MET A 36 -5.28 -0.06 1.72
N VAL A 37 -4.43 0.87 1.28
CA VAL A 37 -2.99 0.85 1.48
C VAL A 37 -2.66 1.25 2.90
N CYS A 38 -3.34 2.26 3.45
CA CYS A 38 -3.07 2.77 4.79
C CYS A 38 -3.64 1.88 5.91
N ILE A 39 -4.80 1.25 5.71
CA ILE A 39 -5.47 0.46 6.76
C ILE A 39 -4.62 -0.75 7.22
N PRO A 40 -4.07 -1.62 6.35
CA PRO A 40 -3.33 -2.80 6.80
C PRO A 40 -2.09 -2.48 7.67
N PRO A 41 -1.21 -1.51 7.33
CA PRO A 41 -0.15 -1.08 8.23
C PRO A 41 -0.69 -0.53 9.56
N LEU A 42 -1.75 0.30 9.52
CA LEU A 42 -2.38 0.80 10.74
C LEU A 42 -2.96 -0.32 11.61
N CYS A 43 -3.60 -1.32 10.98
CA CYS A 43 -4.07 -2.52 11.66
C CYS A 43 -2.89 -3.33 12.23
N LEU A 44 -1.79 -3.49 11.50
CA LEU A 44 -0.59 -4.17 12.01
C LEU A 44 -0.03 -3.46 13.24
N VAL A 45 0.05 -2.13 13.21
CA VAL A 45 0.47 -1.32 14.36
C VAL A 45 -0.50 -1.44 15.52
N MET A 46 -1.80 -1.36 15.27
CA MET A 46 -2.83 -1.47 16.31
C MET A 46 -2.91 -2.86 16.93
N LEU A 47 -2.64 -3.91 16.14
CA LEU A 47 -2.78 -5.30 16.59
C LEU A 47 -1.48 -5.85 17.20
N SER A 48 -0.31 -5.39 16.77
CA SER A 48 0.96 -5.86 17.32
C SER A 48 1.30 -5.14 18.62
N ALA A 49 1.19 -5.86 19.74
CA ALA A 49 1.60 -5.35 21.06
C ALA A 49 3.07 -4.93 21.07
N ASP A 50 3.94 -5.69 20.38
CA ASP A 50 5.36 -5.40 20.27
C ASP A 50 5.62 -4.07 19.53
N LEU A 51 4.89 -3.81 18.42
CA LEU A 51 4.99 -2.53 17.69
C LEU A 51 4.54 -1.35 18.55
N ARG A 52 3.46 -1.52 19.32
CA ARG A 52 2.99 -0.47 20.22
C ARG A 52 4.04 -0.15 21.29
N LEU A 53 4.69 -1.18 21.83
CA LEU A 53 5.76 -1.00 22.81
C LEU A 53 6.97 -0.29 22.19
N ASP A 54 7.40 -0.69 20.99
CA ASP A 54 8.50 -0.05 20.25
C ASP A 54 8.19 1.42 19.97
N ILE A 55 6.98 1.75 19.50
CA ILE A 55 6.54 3.13 19.26
C ILE A 55 6.57 3.95 20.55
N VAL A 56 6.03 3.42 21.65
CA VAL A 56 6.03 4.10 22.95
C VAL A 56 7.45 4.31 23.45
N ASN A 57 8.36 3.35 23.26
CA ASN A 57 9.76 3.48 23.64
C ASN A 57 10.47 4.57 22.82
N ILE A 58 10.26 4.62 21.50
CA ILE A 58 10.81 5.68 20.64
C ILE A 58 10.31 7.06 21.09
N LEU A 59 9.01 7.20 21.33
CA LEU A 59 8.41 8.46 21.81
C LEU A 59 8.92 8.85 23.20
N ARG A 60 9.14 7.88 24.10
CA ARG A 60 9.70 8.11 25.44
C ARG A 60 11.16 8.58 25.36
N CYS A 61 11.98 7.98 24.50
CA CYS A 61 13.35 8.41 24.26
C CYS A 61 13.41 9.83 23.68
N ALA A 62 12.54 10.16 22.72
CA ALA A 62 12.44 11.50 22.15
C ALA A 62 12.01 12.55 23.21
N ARG A 63 11.15 12.19 24.16
CA ARG A 63 10.74 13.08 25.26
C ARG A 63 11.88 13.33 26.25
N HIS A 64 12.71 12.34 26.56
CA HIS A 64 13.86 12.54 27.47
C HIS A 64 14.94 13.45 26.87
N GLN A 65 15.10 13.48 25.54
CA GLN A 65 16.01 14.43 24.90
C GLN A 65 15.51 15.88 24.90
N LYS A 66 14.20 16.13 25.07
CA LYS A 66 13.62 17.47 25.07
C LYS A 66 13.74 18.23 26.40
N GLY A 67 14.29 17.62 27.46
CA GLY A 67 14.50 18.26 28.76
C GLY A 67 15.55 19.39 28.79
N HIS A 68 16.21 19.70 27.67
CA HIS A 68 17.26 20.73 27.60
C HIS A 68 16.95 21.90 26.65
N PHE A 69 15.75 21.97 26.06
CA PHE A 69 15.38 23.10 25.19
C PHE A 69 14.51 24.13 25.90
N VAL A 70 15.06 25.34 25.95
CA VAL A 70 14.63 26.56 26.62
C VAL A 70 13.21 27.00 26.23
N SER A 71 12.50 27.49 27.24
CA SER A 71 11.20 28.16 27.17
C SER A 71 11.28 29.43 26.32
N ALA A 72 10.61 29.46 25.17
CA ALA A 72 10.38 30.68 24.40
C ALA A 72 8.91 31.07 24.52
N SER A 73 8.67 32.20 25.19
CA SER A 73 7.38 32.84 25.39
C SER A 73 7.06 33.81 24.26
N MET A 74 5.76 34.11 24.15
CA MET A 74 5.13 35.24 23.47
C MET A 74 5.09 35.25 21.93
N PHE A 75 3.87 35.29 21.37
CA PHE A 75 3.40 36.52 20.73
C PHE A 75 1.87 36.60 20.71
N ASN A 76 1.39 37.69 21.30
CA ASN A 76 0.03 38.20 21.31
C ASN A 76 -0.04 39.29 20.22
N ASN A 77 -1.08 39.31 19.38
CA ASN A 77 -1.65 40.58 18.91
C ASN A 77 -2.98 40.40 18.17
N ARG A 78 -3.99 41.11 18.69
CA ARG A 78 -5.23 41.55 18.02
C ARG A 78 -4.92 42.72 17.09
N SER A 79 -5.72 42.90 16.03
CA SER A 79 -6.28 44.19 15.60
C SER A 79 -7.35 44.01 14.52
N ALA A 80 -8.32 44.92 14.51
CA ALA A 80 -9.58 44.90 13.77
C ALA A 80 -9.68 46.07 12.76
N VAL A 81 -10.84 46.17 12.05
CA VAL A 81 -11.58 47.40 11.64
C VAL A 81 -11.72 47.73 10.12
N ARG A 82 -13.00 47.71 9.65
CA ARG A 82 -13.80 48.55 8.67
C ARG A 82 -13.35 48.67 7.19
N THR A 83 -14.16 48.98 6.16
CA THR A 83 -15.58 49.36 5.89
C THR A 83 -15.84 49.29 4.36
N CYS A 84 -17.09 49.07 3.92
CA CYS A 84 -17.65 49.37 2.57
C CYS A 84 -18.00 50.89 2.44
N PRO A 85 -18.47 51.48 1.30
CA PRO A 85 -19.09 50.91 0.07
C PRO A 85 -18.68 51.60 -1.27
N GLU A 86 -19.25 51.19 -2.42
CA GLU A 86 -20.12 52.01 -3.30
C GLU A 86 -20.43 51.29 -4.64
N ARG A 87 -21.70 51.36 -5.05
CA ARG A 87 -22.33 50.61 -6.14
C ARG A 87 -22.83 51.57 -7.21
N LYS A 88 -22.39 51.45 -8.46
CA LYS A 88 -23.03 52.07 -9.63
C LYS A 88 -22.99 51.17 -10.86
N SER A 89 -23.99 51.39 -11.72
CA SER A 89 -24.10 50.99 -13.14
C SER A 89 -24.74 49.63 -13.44
N THR A 90 -26.08 49.67 -13.46
CA THR A 90 -26.99 48.62 -13.94
C THR A 90 -27.11 48.71 -15.47
N GLU A 91 -26.19 48.10 -16.22
CA GLU A 91 -26.40 47.72 -17.64
C GLU A 91 -25.30 46.78 -18.18
N ARG A 92 -24.91 45.77 -17.39
CA ARG A 92 -24.04 44.63 -17.79
C ARG A 92 -24.49 43.31 -17.15
N ARG A 93 -25.79 43.15 -16.86
CA ARG A 93 -26.28 42.09 -15.96
C ARG A 93 -26.23 40.67 -16.53
N PHE A 94 -26.20 40.46 -17.86
CA PHE A 94 -26.20 39.10 -18.40
C PHE A 94 -24.79 38.49 -18.53
N SER A 95 -23.78 39.23 -19.01
CA SER A 95 -22.39 38.74 -19.01
C SER A 95 -21.83 38.61 -17.60
N GLN A 96 -22.19 39.49 -16.67
CA GLN A 96 -21.73 39.39 -15.28
C GLN A 96 -22.34 38.21 -14.52
N VAL A 97 -23.56 37.77 -14.84
CA VAL A 97 -24.14 36.58 -14.18
C VAL A 97 -23.43 35.31 -14.64
N ILE A 98 -23.08 35.19 -15.92
CA ILE A 98 -22.31 34.04 -16.44
C ILE A 98 -20.87 34.05 -15.89
N GLU A 99 -20.21 35.21 -15.86
CA GLU A 99 -18.88 35.32 -15.24
C GLU A 99 -18.92 35.03 -13.74
N HIS A 100 -19.94 35.50 -13.03
CA HIS A 100 -20.08 35.26 -11.59
C HIS A 100 -20.42 33.80 -11.29
N GLU A 101 -21.25 33.12 -12.08
CA GLU A 101 -21.51 31.68 -11.93
C GLU A 101 -20.29 30.82 -12.30
N MET A 102 -19.50 31.20 -13.31
CA MET A 102 -18.22 30.55 -13.59
C MET A 102 -17.23 30.77 -12.44
N LEU A 103 -17.15 31.98 -11.89
CA LEU A 103 -16.27 32.28 -10.77
C LEU A 103 -16.67 31.53 -9.51
N THR A 104 -17.97 31.45 -9.19
CA THR A 104 -18.43 30.69 -8.01
C THR A 104 -18.28 29.19 -8.21
N ALA A 105 -18.51 28.65 -9.41
CA ALA A 105 -18.22 27.26 -9.71
C ALA A 105 -16.72 26.95 -9.57
N GLN A 106 -15.86 27.85 -10.04
CA GLN A 106 -14.41 27.69 -9.95
C GLN A 106 -13.88 27.80 -8.51
N THR A 107 -14.43 28.68 -7.68
CA THR A 107 -14.04 28.78 -6.26
C THR A 107 -14.47 27.56 -5.45
N VAL A 108 -15.68 27.03 -5.68
CA VAL A 108 -16.16 25.81 -5.01
C VAL A 108 -15.31 24.59 -5.38
N VAL A 109 -14.90 24.48 -6.65
CA VAL A 109 -13.99 23.41 -7.09
C VAL A 109 -12.61 23.54 -6.47
N MET A 110 -12.11 24.76 -6.20
CA MET A 110 -10.81 24.95 -5.54
C MET A 110 -10.82 24.57 -4.06
N GLU A 111 -11.86 24.92 -3.29
CA GLU A 111 -11.90 24.61 -1.85
C GLU A 111 -11.87 23.10 -1.57
N HIS A 112 -12.58 22.31 -2.38
CA HIS A 112 -12.65 20.86 -2.15
C HIS A 112 -11.31 20.15 -2.36
N ASN A 113 -10.44 20.70 -3.21
CA ASN A 113 -9.13 20.11 -3.51
C ASN A 113 -8.10 20.30 -2.39
N VAL A 114 -8.25 21.33 -1.55
CA VAL A 114 -7.27 21.64 -0.48
C VAL A 114 -7.36 20.59 0.63
N LEU A 115 -8.56 20.35 1.16
CA LEU A 115 -8.76 19.38 2.25
C LEU A 115 -8.30 17.98 1.84
N HIS A 116 -8.61 17.57 0.61
CA HIS A 116 -8.22 16.27 0.08
C HIS A 116 -6.69 16.10 0.04
N THR A 117 -5.97 17.13 -0.41
CA THR A 117 -4.50 17.13 -0.47
C THR A 117 -3.87 17.10 0.93
N VAL A 118 -4.47 17.78 1.91
CA VAL A 118 -4.03 17.72 3.30
C VAL A 118 -4.21 16.31 3.87
N ILE A 119 -5.37 15.68 3.64
CA ILE A 119 -5.65 14.32 4.11
C ILE A 119 -4.66 13.31 3.50
N GLU A 120 -4.45 13.37 2.18
CA GLU A 120 -3.46 12.53 1.49
C GLU A 120 -2.04 12.74 2.05
N GLY A 121 -1.64 13.99 2.29
CA GLY A 121 -0.34 14.30 2.89
C GLY A 121 -0.18 13.69 4.29
N VAL A 122 -1.20 13.78 5.14
CA VAL A 122 -1.20 13.16 6.47
C VAL A 122 -1.14 11.63 6.37
N LEU A 123 -1.91 11.03 5.47
CA LEU A 123 -1.90 9.59 5.22
C LEU A 123 -0.52 9.12 4.72
N ALA A 124 0.08 9.83 3.76
CA ALA A 124 1.40 9.53 3.23
C ALA A 124 2.48 9.62 4.32
N CYS A 125 2.49 10.69 5.12
CA CYS A 125 3.41 10.84 6.25
C CYS A 125 3.26 9.72 7.28
N THR A 126 2.02 9.38 7.62
CA THR A 126 1.71 8.27 8.54
C THR A 126 2.21 6.94 7.97
N TYR A 127 1.98 6.71 6.68
CA TYR A 127 2.39 5.49 6.00
C TYR A 127 3.92 5.33 5.96
N VAL A 128 4.65 6.39 5.58
CA VAL A 128 6.12 6.44 5.61
C VAL A 128 6.64 6.17 7.02
N PHE A 129 6.01 6.75 8.04
CA PHE A 129 6.40 6.52 9.43
C PHE A 129 6.22 5.05 9.84
N VAL A 130 5.11 4.40 9.47
CA VAL A 130 4.90 2.98 9.75
C VAL A 130 5.93 2.10 9.02
N LEU A 131 6.21 2.38 7.75
CA LEU A 131 7.26 1.69 7.01
C LEU A 131 8.63 1.85 7.68
N PHE A 132 8.96 3.07 8.11
CA PHE A 132 10.20 3.35 8.82
C PHE A 132 10.32 2.53 10.11
N ILE A 133 9.26 2.42 10.91
CA ILE A 133 9.25 1.59 12.12
C ILE A 133 9.47 0.11 11.75
N ILE A 134 8.79 -0.40 10.74
CA ILE A 134 8.93 -1.81 10.33
C ILE A 134 10.37 -2.10 9.84
N ILE A 135 10.96 -1.18 9.08
CA ILE A 135 12.34 -1.30 8.57
C ILE A 135 13.36 -1.24 9.71
N THR A 136 13.16 -0.35 10.69
CA THR A 136 14.10 -0.13 11.80
C THR A 136 13.96 -1.14 12.94
N SER A 137 12.81 -1.81 13.08
CA SER A 137 12.60 -2.77 14.15
C SER A 137 13.52 -3.98 14.02
N ARG A 138 14.17 -4.34 15.13
CA ARG A 138 15.08 -5.51 15.21
C ARG A 138 14.35 -6.82 15.45
N ALA A 139 13.03 -6.80 15.69
CA ALA A 139 12.28 -7.99 16.05
C ALA A 139 12.35 -9.06 14.94
N HIS A 140 12.58 -10.31 15.33
CA HIS A 140 12.68 -11.43 14.39
C HIS A 140 11.40 -11.62 13.55
N ILE A 141 10.24 -11.16 14.06
CA ILE A 141 8.95 -11.26 13.37
C ILE A 141 8.94 -10.44 12.06
N PHE A 142 9.59 -9.27 12.03
CA PHE A 142 9.69 -8.42 10.83
C PHE A 142 10.66 -8.94 9.78
N LYS A 143 11.48 -9.94 10.12
CA LYS A 143 12.38 -10.60 9.17
C LYS A 143 11.72 -11.73 8.38
N THR A 144 10.42 -11.96 8.57
CA THR A 144 9.68 -12.98 7.81
C THR A 144 9.40 -12.52 6.38
N ALA A 145 9.27 -13.47 5.45
CA ALA A 145 9.01 -13.22 4.03
C ALA A 145 7.87 -12.22 3.79
N PHE A 146 6.79 -12.36 4.55
CA PHE A 146 5.62 -11.49 4.47
C PHE A 146 5.98 -10.01 4.67
N TYR A 147 6.71 -9.67 5.73
CA TYR A 147 7.06 -8.27 6.02
C TYR A 147 8.08 -7.73 5.02
N VAL A 148 9.02 -8.54 4.54
CA VAL A 148 9.99 -8.11 3.51
C VAL A 148 9.26 -7.71 2.21
N MET A 149 8.31 -8.53 1.75
CA MET A 149 7.47 -8.18 0.60
C MET A 149 6.58 -6.96 0.88
N PHE A 150 5.98 -6.91 2.07
CA PHE A 150 5.14 -5.78 2.47
C PHE A 150 5.89 -4.45 2.45
N VAL A 151 7.12 -4.43 2.97
CA VAL A 151 7.99 -3.25 2.95
C VAL A 151 8.35 -2.85 1.52
N ALA A 152 8.73 -3.82 0.67
CA ALA A 152 9.05 -3.53 -0.73
C ALA A 152 7.85 -2.89 -1.46
N ILE A 153 6.66 -3.48 -1.31
CA ILE A 153 5.43 -2.92 -1.89
C ILE A 153 5.15 -1.53 -1.34
N GLY A 154 5.30 -1.34 -0.03
CA GLY A 154 5.09 -0.03 0.57
C GLY A 154 6.06 1.04 0.09
N CYS A 155 7.31 0.69 -0.22
CA CYS A 155 8.22 1.63 -0.88
C CYS A 155 7.67 2.08 -2.24
N ALA A 156 7.13 1.16 -3.05
CA ALA A 156 6.49 1.52 -4.32
C ALA A 156 5.25 2.41 -4.11
N ASP A 157 4.45 2.15 -3.07
CA ASP A 157 3.27 2.96 -2.74
C ASP A 157 3.64 4.40 -2.36
N VAL A 158 4.74 4.60 -1.63
CA VAL A 158 5.25 5.95 -1.31
C VAL A 158 5.64 6.70 -2.59
N PHE A 159 6.35 6.06 -3.52
CA PHE A 159 6.67 6.69 -4.82
C PHE A 159 5.40 6.98 -5.63
N SER A 160 4.39 6.11 -5.56
CA SER A 160 3.10 6.33 -6.21
C SER A 160 2.40 7.56 -5.66
N LEU A 161 2.38 7.72 -4.33
CA LEU A 161 1.80 8.89 -3.66
C LEU A 161 2.54 10.17 -4.07
N MET A 162 3.88 10.14 -4.14
CA MET A 162 4.66 11.28 -4.61
C MET A 162 4.29 11.66 -6.05
N ALA A 163 4.19 10.69 -6.96
CA ALA A 163 3.82 10.93 -8.36
C ALA A 163 2.40 11.52 -8.48
N THR A 164 1.44 11.02 -7.70
CA THR A 164 0.07 11.56 -7.63
C THR A 164 0.06 13.00 -7.14
N CYS A 165 0.82 13.31 -6.07
CA CYS A 165 0.98 14.68 -5.57
C CYS A 165 1.57 15.60 -6.65
N THR A 166 2.61 15.16 -7.37
CA THR A 166 3.19 15.91 -8.49
C THR A 166 2.17 16.18 -9.59
N HIS A 167 1.36 15.18 -9.96
CA HIS A 167 0.30 15.36 -10.96
C HIS A 167 -0.77 16.37 -10.51
N ARG A 168 -1.16 16.35 -9.24
CA ARG A 168 -2.13 17.31 -8.71
C ARG A 168 -1.55 18.72 -8.67
N LEU A 169 -0.33 18.89 -8.18
CA LEU A 169 0.36 20.18 -8.16
C LEU A 169 0.53 20.74 -9.57
N SER A 170 0.90 19.89 -10.53
CA SER A 170 1.01 20.27 -11.94
C SER A 170 -0.30 20.84 -12.50
N ARG A 171 -1.44 20.22 -12.17
CA ARG A 171 -2.77 20.70 -12.57
C ARG A 171 -3.14 22.02 -11.89
N GLN A 172 -2.84 22.19 -10.60
CA GLN A 172 -3.19 23.39 -9.84
C GLN A 172 -2.33 24.60 -10.23
N LEU A 173 -1.05 24.38 -10.52
CA LEU A 173 -0.10 25.43 -10.83
C LEU A 173 -0.01 25.73 -12.34
N ALA A 174 -0.72 24.98 -13.18
CA ALA A 174 -0.67 25.09 -14.65
C ALA A 174 0.78 25.14 -15.18
N TRP A 175 1.59 24.16 -14.76
CA TRP A 175 3.01 24.12 -15.13
C TRP A 175 3.19 24.15 -16.65
N GLY A 176 4.08 25.03 -17.12
CA GLY A 176 4.39 25.20 -18.52
C GLY A 176 5.21 24.03 -19.10
N PRO A 177 5.53 24.09 -20.40
CA PRO A 177 6.29 23.07 -21.10
C PRO A 177 7.71 22.87 -20.54
N GLU A 178 8.25 23.86 -19.82
CA GLU A 178 9.54 23.76 -19.12
C GLU A 178 9.56 22.65 -18.06
N TYR A 179 8.39 22.27 -17.51
CA TYR A 179 8.26 21.16 -16.54
C TYR A 179 7.86 19.83 -17.20
N ALA A 180 7.88 19.72 -18.53
CA ALA A 180 7.44 18.51 -19.24
C ALA A 180 8.20 17.26 -18.78
N GLN A 181 9.51 17.37 -18.49
CA GLN A 181 10.31 16.24 -18.02
C GLN A 181 9.85 15.71 -16.66
N LEU A 182 9.49 16.61 -15.74
CA LEU A 182 8.99 16.23 -14.43
C LEU A 182 7.64 15.48 -14.54
N ILE A 183 6.76 15.95 -15.43
CA ILE A 183 5.48 15.30 -15.71
C ILE A 183 5.71 13.92 -16.35
N ARG A 184 6.64 13.79 -17.32
CA ARG A 184 6.99 12.48 -17.92
C ARG A 184 7.46 11.48 -16.86
N VAL A 185 8.38 11.90 -15.99
CA VAL A 185 8.86 11.06 -14.89
C VAL A 185 7.71 10.66 -13.97
N ALA A 186 6.84 11.60 -13.60
CA ALA A 186 5.69 11.31 -12.76
C ALA A 186 4.72 10.28 -13.38
N VAL A 187 4.43 10.39 -14.69
CA VAL A 187 3.57 9.42 -15.41
C VAL A 187 4.22 8.03 -15.41
N ILE A 188 5.51 7.94 -15.76
CA ILE A 188 6.23 6.67 -15.82
C ILE A 188 6.30 6.02 -14.44
N VAL A 189 6.68 6.79 -13.40
CA VAL A 189 6.75 6.33 -12.02
C VAL A 189 5.38 5.85 -11.55
N SER A 190 4.30 6.59 -11.81
CA SER A 190 2.95 6.21 -11.43
C SER A 190 2.51 4.88 -12.07
N GLY A 191 2.77 4.69 -13.37
CA GLY A 191 2.47 3.42 -14.04
C GLY A 191 3.28 2.25 -13.49
N PHE A 192 4.58 2.48 -13.31
CA PHE A 192 5.52 1.53 -12.74
C PHE A 192 5.13 1.09 -11.32
N THR A 193 4.83 2.03 -10.42
CA THR A 193 4.45 1.74 -9.04
C THR A 193 3.10 1.04 -8.97
N PHE A 194 2.13 1.43 -9.82
CA PHE A 194 0.84 0.74 -9.90
C PHE A 194 1.00 -0.75 -10.23
N LEU A 195 1.77 -1.08 -11.28
CA LEU A 195 1.95 -2.48 -11.68
C LEU A 195 2.77 -3.26 -10.64
N THR A 196 3.80 -2.62 -10.07
CA THR A 196 4.56 -3.16 -8.93
C THR A 196 3.62 -3.50 -7.77
N HIS A 197 2.71 -2.60 -7.42
CA HIS A 197 1.73 -2.80 -6.35
C HIS A 197 0.77 -3.96 -6.65
N MET A 198 0.24 -4.05 -7.87
CA MET A 198 -0.63 -5.15 -8.30
C MET A 198 0.06 -6.50 -8.18
N ILE A 199 1.26 -6.65 -8.75
CA ILE A 199 2.06 -7.88 -8.66
C ILE A 199 2.37 -8.21 -7.21
N GLY A 200 2.84 -7.23 -6.44
CA GLY A 200 3.15 -7.41 -5.03
C GLY A 200 1.98 -7.91 -4.20
N ASN A 201 0.77 -7.36 -4.41
CA ASN A 201 -0.43 -7.83 -3.73
C ASN A 201 -0.81 -9.28 -4.11
N MET A 202 -0.56 -9.70 -5.36
CA MET A 202 -0.70 -11.11 -5.73
C MET A 202 0.29 -11.97 -4.94
N LEU A 203 1.56 -11.56 -4.87
CA LEU A 203 2.60 -12.30 -4.14
C LEU A 203 2.30 -12.39 -2.65
N LEU A 204 1.81 -11.32 -2.01
CA LEU A 204 1.35 -11.34 -0.62
C LEU A 204 0.19 -12.31 -0.41
N THR A 205 -0.74 -12.39 -1.36
CA THR A 205 -1.88 -13.32 -1.29
C THR A 205 -1.41 -14.77 -1.41
N ILE A 206 -0.50 -15.06 -2.34
CA ILE A 206 0.11 -16.39 -2.52
C ILE A 206 0.93 -16.77 -1.29
N ASN A 207 1.66 -15.81 -0.70
CA ASN A 207 2.41 -16.04 0.53
C ASN A 207 1.51 -16.43 1.70
N ARG A 208 0.42 -15.68 1.93
CA ARG A 208 -0.58 -16.01 2.96
C ARG A 208 -1.24 -17.36 2.73
N TYR A 209 -1.58 -17.65 1.47
CA TYR A 209 -2.13 -18.95 1.08
C TYR A 209 -1.15 -20.08 1.38
N SER A 210 0.11 -19.93 0.98
CA SER A 210 1.17 -20.91 1.22
C SER A 210 1.41 -21.13 2.71
N ALA A 211 1.37 -20.07 3.53
CA ALA A 211 1.56 -20.17 4.97
C ALA A 211 0.46 -21.01 5.65
N LEU A 212 -0.78 -20.93 5.15
CA LEU A 212 -1.92 -21.65 5.72
C LEU A 212 -2.10 -23.05 5.14
N CYS A 213 -1.96 -23.21 3.82
CA CYS A 213 -2.27 -24.48 3.14
C CYS A 213 -1.04 -25.38 2.93
N LEU A 214 0.17 -24.81 2.90
CA LEU A 214 1.42 -25.52 2.56
C LEU A 214 2.44 -25.44 3.71
N MET A 215 1.99 -25.55 4.96
CA MET A 215 2.85 -25.40 6.15
C MET A 215 4.16 -26.21 6.06
N ARG A 216 4.12 -27.45 5.57
CA ARG A 216 5.31 -28.31 5.42
C ARG A 216 6.35 -27.79 4.42
N TYR A 217 5.90 -27.07 3.39
CA TYR A 217 6.77 -26.58 2.31
C TYR A 217 7.04 -25.07 2.40
N TYR A 218 6.40 -24.38 3.34
CA TYR A 218 6.45 -22.92 3.44
C TYR A 218 7.90 -22.41 3.59
N ASP A 219 8.68 -22.99 4.50
CA ASP A 219 10.07 -22.57 4.74
C ASP A 219 11.00 -22.87 3.56
N ARG A 220 10.66 -23.87 2.73
CA ARG A 220 11.42 -24.21 1.51
C ARG A 220 11.11 -23.27 0.35
N ILE A 221 9.85 -22.85 0.22
CA ILE A 221 9.41 -21.94 -0.85
C ILE A 221 9.85 -20.51 -0.52
N TRP A 222 9.59 -20.05 0.70
CA TRP A 222 9.74 -18.65 1.13
C TRP A 222 11.07 -18.40 1.85
N THR A 223 12.16 -18.93 1.30
CA THR A 223 13.51 -18.61 1.78
C THR A 223 13.83 -17.14 1.52
N ARG A 224 14.72 -16.54 2.32
CA ARG A 224 15.12 -15.14 2.18
C ARG A 224 15.63 -14.82 0.75
N ARG A 225 16.40 -15.73 0.15
CA ARG A 225 16.92 -15.58 -1.22
C ARG A 225 15.77 -15.56 -2.24
N ASN A 226 14.84 -16.49 -2.14
CA ASN A 226 13.69 -16.57 -3.06
C ASN A 226 12.80 -15.32 -2.97
N VAL A 227 12.56 -14.80 -1.76
CA VAL A 227 11.78 -13.57 -1.56
C VAL A 227 12.42 -12.39 -2.28
N TRP A 228 13.73 -12.20 -2.14
CA TRP A 228 14.44 -11.13 -2.84
C TRP A 228 14.40 -11.31 -4.36
N ILE A 229 14.57 -12.54 -4.87
CA ILE A 229 14.44 -12.83 -6.30
C ILE A 229 13.03 -12.45 -6.81
N MET A 230 11.98 -12.81 -6.07
CA MET A 230 10.60 -12.46 -6.44
C MET A 230 10.36 -10.94 -6.44
N ILE A 231 10.90 -10.22 -5.47
CA ILE A 231 10.85 -8.75 -5.43
C ILE A 231 11.59 -8.17 -6.64
N CYS A 232 12.80 -8.66 -6.96
CA CYS A 232 13.54 -8.20 -8.14
C CYS A 232 12.73 -8.44 -9.43
N ILE A 233 12.14 -9.63 -9.61
CA ILE A 233 11.31 -9.94 -10.77
C ILE A 233 10.11 -9.00 -10.85
N GLN A 234 9.42 -8.75 -9.73
CA GLN A 234 8.29 -7.82 -9.65
C GLN A 234 8.67 -6.42 -10.18
N TYR A 235 9.79 -5.86 -9.73
CA TYR A 235 10.26 -4.55 -10.15
C TYR A 235 10.73 -4.55 -11.62
N VAL A 236 11.47 -5.57 -12.05
CA VAL A 236 11.96 -5.67 -13.44
C VAL A 236 10.80 -5.79 -14.42
N VAL A 237 9.80 -6.61 -14.13
CA VAL A 237 8.61 -6.76 -14.98
C VAL A 237 7.84 -5.45 -15.06
N ALA A 238 7.65 -4.76 -13.93
CA ALA A 238 6.98 -3.47 -13.92
C ALA A 238 7.75 -2.41 -14.70
N PHE A 239 9.08 -2.36 -14.57
CA PHE A 239 9.92 -1.43 -15.31
C PHE A 239 9.89 -1.70 -16.81
N ALA A 240 10.04 -2.97 -17.22
CA ALA A 240 9.97 -3.37 -18.62
C ALA A 240 8.64 -2.96 -19.26
N ALA A 241 7.53 -3.14 -18.55
CA ALA A 241 6.19 -2.80 -19.02
C ALA A 241 5.94 -1.29 -19.22
N PHE A 242 6.74 -0.42 -18.59
CA PHE A 242 6.63 1.05 -18.72
C PHE A 242 7.85 1.70 -19.37
N SER A 243 8.84 0.91 -19.79
CA SER A 243 10.06 1.39 -20.44
C SER A 243 9.79 2.14 -21.75
N HIS A 244 8.69 1.82 -22.45
CA HIS A 244 8.26 2.55 -23.65
C HIS A 244 7.86 4.01 -23.37
N GLY A 245 7.64 4.39 -22.10
CA GLY A 245 7.33 5.76 -21.71
C GLY A 245 8.52 6.71 -21.76
N ILE A 246 9.78 6.22 -21.80
CA ILE A 246 10.99 7.07 -21.67
C ILE A 246 11.10 8.15 -22.77
N GLY A 247 10.49 7.93 -23.94
CA GLY A 247 10.48 8.88 -25.05
C GLY A 247 9.16 9.62 -25.28
N MET A 248 8.19 9.51 -24.36
CA MET A 248 6.84 10.01 -24.61
C MET A 248 6.78 11.55 -24.73
N GLU A 249 5.99 12.02 -25.69
CA GLU A 249 5.68 13.44 -25.83
C GLU A 249 4.50 13.82 -24.93
N VAL A 250 4.62 14.97 -24.27
CA VAL A 250 3.56 15.56 -23.44
C VAL A 250 2.89 16.63 -24.26
N LEU A 251 1.57 16.52 -24.41
CA LEU A 251 0.78 17.43 -25.22
C LEU A 251 0.30 18.59 -24.34
N TYR A 252 0.51 19.81 -24.81
CA TYR A 252 0.03 21.03 -24.19
C TYR A 252 -0.89 21.78 -25.16
N THR A 253 -2.00 22.30 -24.65
CA THR A 253 -2.87 23.23 -25.38
C THR A 253 -2.66 24.63 -24.85
N LYS A 254 -2.58 25.61 -25.76
CA LYS A 254 -2.49 27.03 -25.37
C LYS A 254 -3.89 27.57 -25.15
N SER A 255 -4.20 28.00 -23.93
CA SER A 255 -5.43 28.69 -23.60
C SER A 255 -5.51 30.05 -24.30
N VAL A 256 -6.72 30.62 -24.38
CA VAL A 256 -6.97 31.98 -24.91
C VAL A 256 -6.15 33.03 -24.14
N ASP A 257 -5.92 32.82 -22.84
CA ASP A 257 -5.12 33.68 -21.97
C ASP A 257 -3.60 33.54 -22.20
N GLY A 258 -3.18 32.74 -23.18
CA GLY A 258 -1.78 32.46 -23.48
C GLY A 258 -1.11 31.46 -22.53
N ARG A 259 -1.79 30.99 -21.49
CA ARG A 259 -1.30 29.95 -20.57
C ARG A 259 -1.30 28.58 -21.22
N TYR A 260 -0.30 27.76 -20.91
CA TYR A 260 -0.28 26.35 -21.34
C TYR A 260 -1.08 25.50 -20.36
N ILE A 261 -1.98 24.69 -20.90
CA ILE A 261 -2.76 23.71 -20.16
C ILE A 261 -2.28 22.34 -20.61
N TYR A 262 -1.98 21.47 -19.64
CA TYR A 262 -1.66 20.07 -19.91
C TYR A 262 -2.88 19.40 -20.58
N ALA A 263 -2.71 18.98 -21.83
CA ALA A 263 -3.76 18.35 -22.63
C ALA A 263 -3.72 16.82 -22.51
N GLY A 264 -2.56 16.26 -22.19
CA GLY A 264 -2.39 14.83 -22.02
C GLY A 264 -1.03 14.32 -22.51
N ILE A 265 -1.02 13.06 -22.91
CA ILE A 265 0.13 12.37 -23.48
C ILE A 265 -0.25 11.85 -24.85
N ASP A 266 0.75 11.49 -25.67
CA ASP A 266 0.52 10.85 -26.97
C ASP A 266 -0.55 9.73 -26.87
N PRO A 267 -1.63 9.79 -27.68
CA PRO A 267 -2.71 8.80 -27.65
C PRO A 267 -2.21 7.36 -27.86
N ALA A 268 -1.14 7.16 -28.64
CA ALA A 268 -0.56 5.83 -28.85
C ALA A 268 0.05 5.27 -27.56
N VAL A 269 0.78 6.10 -26.81
CA VAL A 269 1.36 5.74 -25.50
C VAL A 269 0.25 5.55 -24.46
N SER A 270 -0.77 6.43 -24.47
CA SER A 270 -1.94 6.31 -23.60
C SER A 270 -2.67 4.99 -23.79
N LEU A 271 -2.91 4.59 -25.05
CA LEU A 271 -3.55 3.32 -25.38
C LEU A 271 -2.73 2.13 -24.86
N ARG A 272 -1.41 2.13 -25.08
CA ARG A 272 -0.51 1.07 -24.56
C ARG A 272 -0.56 0.99 -23.03
N ASN A 273 -0.47 2.12 -22.34
CA ASN A 273 -0.55 2.16 -20.88
C ASN A 273 -1.89 1.60 -20.38
N ARG A 274 -2.99 1.99 -21.02
CA ARG A 274 -4.34 1.45 -20.72
C ARG A 274 -4.40 -0.07 -20.91
N SER A 275 -3.83 -0.61 -21.98
CA SER A 275 -3.76 -2.04 -22.21
C SER A 275 -2.96 -2.76 -21.12
N VAL A 276 -1.78 -2.23 -20.74
CA VAL A 276 -0.96 -2.79 -19.64
C VAL A 276 -1.72 -2.79 -18.32
N PHE A 277 -2.39 -1.68 -17.99
CA PHE A 277 -3.21 -1.59 -16.78
C PHE A 277 -4.37 -2.59 -16.80
N LEU A 278 -5.07 -2.72 -17.92
CA LEU A 278 -6.18 -3.65 -18.07
C LEU A 278 -5.73 -5.10 -17.86
N ILE A 279 -4.65 -5.50 -18.52
CA ILE A 279 -4.09 -6.86 -18.41
C ILE A 279 -3.62 -7.13 -16.98
N GLY A 280 -2.88 -6.20 -16.38
CA GLY A 280 -2.38 -6.32 -15.01
C GLY A 280 -3.52 -6.43 -13.98
N SER A 281 -4.54 -5.57 -14.11
CA SER A 281 -5.74 -5.60 -13.26
C SER A 281 -6.56 -6.87 -13.41
N PHE A 282 -6.73 -7.36 -14.65
CA PHE A 282 -7.45 -8.61 -14.90
C PHE A 282 -6.74 -9.80 -14.27
N LEU A 283 -5.42 -9.92 -14.49
CA LEU A 283 -4.60 -10.98 -13.91
C LEU A 283 -4.63 -10.92 -12.37
N TYR A 284 -4.47 -9.72 -11.81
CA TYR A 284 -4.60 -9.48 -10.37
C TYR A 284 -5.94 -9.95 -9.84
N SER A 285 -7.04 -9.54 -10.47
CA SER A 285 -8.39 -9.87 -10.06
C SER A 285 -8.61 -11.38 -10.04
N PHE A 286 -8.22 -12.07 -11.11
CA PHE A 286 -8.38 -13.52 -11.23
C PHE A 286 -7.60 -14.26 -10.14
N VAL A 287 -6.31 -13.96 -9.98
CA VAL A 287 -5.45 -14.58 -8.97
C VAL A 287 -5.97 -14.28 -7.56
N SER A 288 -6.26 -13.01 -7.27
CA SER A 288 -6.73 -12.57 -5.96
C SER A 288 -8.03 -13.25 -5.57
N VAL A 289 -9.03 -13.33 -6.47
CA VAL A 289 -10.31 -14.00 -6.19
C VAL A 289 -10.10 -15.49 -5.97
N ALA A 290 -9.32 -16.16 -6.82
CA ALA A 290 -9.08 -17.61 -6.72
C ALA A 290 -8.42 -17.99 -5.39
N PHE A 291 -7.34 -17.30 -5.03
CA PHE A 291 -6.61 -17.59 -3.79
C PHE A 291 -7.37 -17.16 -2.54
N ASN A 292 -8.01 -15.99 -2.52
CA ASN A 292 -8.80 -15.56 -1.36
C ASN A 292 -10.02 -16.47 -1.13
N THR A 293 -10.68 -16.95 -2.19
CA THR A 293 -11.79 -17.90 -2.06
C THR A 293 -11.30 -19.21 -1.44
N ARG A 294 -10.19 -19.77 -1.96
CA ARG A 294 -9.58 -20.98 -1.38
C ARG A 294 -9.16 -20.77 0.07
N LEU A 295 -8.58 -19.62 0.39
CA LEU A 295 -8.17 -19.25 1.75
C LEU A 295 -9.37 -19.26 2.71
N LEU A 296 -10.50 -18.67 2.30
CA LEU A 296 -11.73 -18.63 3.10
C LEU A 296 -12.33 -20.01 3.30
N VAL A 297 -12.32 -20.86 2.28
CA VAL A 297 -12.81 -22.24 2.37
C VAL A 297 -11.97 -23.05 3.37
N GLU A 298 -10.64 -22.99 3.24
CA GLU A 298 -9.76 -23.74 4.15
C GLU A 298 -9.82 -23.21 5.57
N TRP A 299 -9.92 -21.89 5.75
CA TRP A 299 -10.12 -21.30 7.06
C TRP A 299 -11.43 -21.76 7.71
N ARG A 300 -12.54 -21.80 6.96
CA ARG A 300 -13.82 -22.35 7.45
C ARG A 300 -13.70 -23.83 7.78
N ARG A 301 -12.94 -24.60 7.00
CA ARG A 301 -12.70 -26.03 7.25
C ARG A 301 -11.94 -26.23 8.57
N LEU A 302 -10.86 -25.50 8.79
CA LEU A 302 -10.09 -25.52 10.04
C LEU A 302 -10.93 -25.06 11.24
N ALA A 303 -11.79 -24.05 11.05
CA ALA A 303 -12.70 -23.59 12.09
C ALA A 303 -13.73 -24.66 12.50
N LYS A 304 -14.17 -25.51 11.57
CA LYS A 304 -15.07 -26.64 11.84
C LYS A 304 -14.35 -27.80 12.55
N MET A 305 -13.11 -28.12 12.15
CA MET A 305 -12.31 -29.18 12.79
C MET A 305 -11.90 -28.84 14.22
N GLY A 306 -11.77 -27.54 14.55
CA GLY A 306 -11.58 -27.07 15.91
C GLY A 306 -12.81 -27.24 16.81
N GLY A 307 -13.69 -28.21 16.51
CA GLY A 307 -14.97 -28.53 17.14
C GLY A 307 -14.90 -28.97 18.60
N SER A 308 -14.17 -28.23 19.42
CA SER A 308 -14.22 -28.30 20.89
C SER A 308 -15.10 -27.17 21.40
N SER A 309 -16.34 -27.55 21.69
CA SER A 309 -17.28 -26.99 22.67
C SER A 309 -16.87 -25.73 23.44
N SER A 310 -17.78 -24.75 23.50
CA SER A 310 -17.86 -23.73 24.58
C SER A 310 -16.83 -22.58 24.61
N ILE A 311 -16.13 -22.24 23.53
CA ILE A 311 -15.42 -20.94 23.50
C ILE A 311 -16.44 -19.83 23.25
N SER A 312 -16.70 -19.06 24.30
CA SER A 312 -17.73 -18.04 24.44
C SER A 312 -17.81 -17.10 23.23
N ARG A 313 -19.05 -16.71 22.87
CA ARG A 313 -19.34 -15.87 21.70
C ARG A 313 -18.63 -14.50 21.69
N HIS A 314 -18.07 -14.06 22.82
CA HIS A 314 -17.48 -12.73 22.95
C HIS A 314 -16.09 -12.56 22.33
N GLU A 315 -15.34 -13.63 22.03
CA GLU A 315 -13.99 -13.50 21.45
C GLU A 315 -13.96 -13.57 19.91
N LYS A 316 -15.09 -13.86 19.25
CA LYS A 316 -15.12 -14.20 17.81
C LYS A 316 -14.99 -13.01 16.86
N VAL A 317 -15.23 -11.78 17.31
CA VAL A 317 -15.30 -10.61 16.40
C VAL A 317 -13.94 -9.91 16.22
N SER A 318 -13.00 -10.05 17.16
CA SER A 318 -11.74 -9.28 17.14
C SER A 318 -10.49 -10.07 16.68
N LEU A 319 -10.61 -11.38 16.44
CA LEU A 319 -9.46 -12.28 16.20
C LEU A 319 -9.20 -12.66 14.74
N VAL A 320 -9.96 -12.12 13.77
CA VAL A 320 -9.83 -12.45 12.33
C VAL A 320 -8.41 -12.16 11.78
N PRO A 321 -7.71 -11.07 12.15
CA PRO A 321 -6.32 -10.87 11.73
C PRO A 321 -5.28 -11.54 12.65
N PHE A 322 -5.63 -11.78 13.92
CA PHE A 322 -4.68 -12.21 14.96
C PHE A 322 -4.37 -13.73 14.93
N ARG A 323 -5.30 -14.55 14.41
CA ARG A 323 -5.09 -16.01 14.36
C ARG A 323 -4.08 -16.44 13.31
N ILE A 324 -3.82 -15.65 12.27
CA ILE A 324 -2.81 -16.00 11.24
C ILE A 324 -1.39 -15.87 11.82
N THR A 325 -1.12 -14.83 12.61
CA THR A 325 0.18 -14.64 13.29
C THR A 325 0.38 -15.63 14.43
N ARG A 326 -0.65 -15.92 15.25
CA ARG A 326 -0.56 -16.98 16.28
C ARG A 326 -0.43 -18.38 15.69
N VAL A 327 -1.10 -18.70 14.57
CA VAL A 327 -0.93 -20.02 13.93
C VAL A 327 0.50 -20.19 13.41
N SER A 328 1.18 -19.13 12.95
CA SER A 328 2.60 -19.24 12.54
C SER A 328 3.56 -19.48 13.72
N THR A 329 3.29 -18.90 14.90
CA THR A 329 4.10 -19.08 16.11
C THR A 329 3.75 -20.37 16.87
N VAL A 330 2.47 -20.77 16.87
CA VAL A 330 2.00 -22.04 17.43
C VAL A 330 2.36 -23.21 16.50
N ALA A 331 2.36 -23.03 15.17
CA ALA A 331 2.91 -24.03 14.26
C ALA A 331 4.43 -24.18 14.47
N ARG A 332 5.18 -23.11 14.72
CA ARG A 332 6.59 -23.21 15.13
C ARG A 332 6.77 -23.94 16.46
N LYS A 333 5.97 -23.63 17.49
CA LYS A 333 6.03 -24.34 18.78
C LYS A 333 5.60 -25.81 18.65
N ASN A 334 4.55 -26.11 17.88
CA ASN A 334 4.09 -27.47 17.64
C ASN A 334 5.01 -28.27 16.71
N GLN A 335 5.78 -27.63 15.84
CA GLN A 335 6.80 -28.27 15.03
C GLN A 335 8.07 -28.56 15.85
N VAL A 336 8.41 -27.70 16.83
CA VAL A 336 9.46 -27.99 17.82
C VAL A 336 9.01 -29.09 18.79
N VAL A 337 7.75 -29.10 19.23
CA VAL A 337 7.20 -30.17 20.08
C VAL A 337 7.04 -31.48 19.28
N SER A 338 6.63 -31.43 18.02
CA SER A 338 6.52 -32.62 17.17
C SER A 338 7.87 -33.16 16.72
N MET A 339 8.90 -32.32 16.52
CA MET A 339 10.28 -32.79 16.33
C MET A 339 10.91 -33.30 17.63
N ALA A 340 10.59 -32.73 18.79
CA ALA A 340 11.01 -33.28 20.08
C ALA A 340 10.30 -34.62 20.38
N TYR A 341 9.05 -34.79 19.96
CA TYR A 341 8.31 -36.04 20.09
C TYR A 341 8.82 -37.11 19.11
N ILE A 342 9.19 -36.74 17.88
CA ILE A 342 9.80 -37.65 16.90
C ILE A 342 11.25 -38.01 17.30
N ALA A 343 12.02 -37.08 17.89
CA ALA A 343 13.34 -37.35 18.46
C ALA A 343 13.27 -38.23 19.72
N SER A 344 12.23 -38.08 20.55
CA SER A 344 11.99 -38.93 21.71
C SER A 344 11.55 -40.35 21.32
N ILE A 345 10.75 -40.51 20.26
CA ILE A 345 10.35 -41.82 19.73
C ILE A 345 11.51 -42.56 19.05
N HIS A 346 12.50 -41.84 18.50
CA HIS A 346 13.71 -42.45 17.94
C HIS A 346 14.84 -42.73 18.96
N SER A 347 14.68 -42.31 20.23
CA SER A 347 15.65 -42.56 21.30
C SER A 347 15.39 -43.86 22.10
N HIS A 348 14.36 -44.63 21.76
CA HIS A 348 14.13 -45.96 22.33
C HIS A 348 14.35 -47.04 21.26
N ARG A 349 15.62 -47.31 20.93
CA ARG A 349 16.06 -48.67 20.61
C ARG A 349 17.15 -49.07 21.61
N PRO A 350 17.11 -50.31 22.12
CA PRO A 350 18.09 -50.79 23.09
C PRO A 350 19.44 -50.97 22.40
N PHE A 351 20.46 -50.26 22.88
CA PHE A 351 21.85 -50.53 22.56
C PHE A 351 22.29 -51.75 23.39
N GLN A 352 21.94 -52.95 22.92
CA GLN A 352 22.54 -54.22 23.32
C GLN A 352 23.17 -54.85 22.08
N HIS A 353 24.40 -54.44 21.78
CA HIS A 353 25.47 -55.23 21.16
C HIS A 353 26.56 -54.27 20.64
N CYS A 354 27.55 -54.00 21.47
CA CYS A 354 28.93 -53.67 21.07
C CYS A 354 29.79 -53.66 22.34
N GLN A 355 29.98 -54.85 22.90
CA GLN A 355 31.15 -55.20 23.71
C GLN A 355 32.06 -56.01 22.77
N LEU A 356 33.37 -55.80 22.86
CA LEU A 356 34.48 -56.37 22.06
C LEU A 356 34.98 -55.48 20.92
N MET A 357 35.79 -54.46 21.28
CA MET A 357 37.08 -54.14 20.62
C MET A 357 37.67 -52.83 21.19
N ALA A 358 38.00 -52.81 22.49
CA ALA A 358 38.84 -51.75 23.07
C ALA A 358 39.52 -52.20 24.39
N SER A 359 40.08 -53.41 24.42
CA SER A 359 40.91 -53.90 25.53
C SER A 359 42.12 -54.68 25.01
N SER A 360 42.84 -54.11 24.03
CA SER A 360 44.07 -54.71 23.50
C SER A 360 45.09 -53.69 22.98
N LEU A 361 45.21 -52.52 23.62
CA LEU A 361 46.26 -51.52 23.34
C LEU A 361 46.69 -50.80 24.63
N LEU A 362 47.12 -51.60 25.60
CA LEU A 362 48.05 -51.25 26.68
C LEU A 362 48.87 -52.53 26.94
N ASP A 363 49.68 -52.86 25.93
CA ASP A 363 51.05 -53.38 25.99
C ASP A 363 51.72 -53.02 24.65
#